data_AF-A0A7Y4WHQ5-F1
#
_entry.id   AF-A0A7Y4WHQ5-F1
#
_cell.length_a   1.000
_cell.length_b   1.000
_cell.length_c   1.000
_cell.angle_alpha   90.00
_cell.angle_beta   90.00
_cell.angle_gamma   90.00
#
_symmetry.space_group_name_H-M   'P 1'
#
loop_
_entity.id
_entity.type
_entity.pdbx_description
1 polymer ?
#
loop_
_entity_poly.entity_id
_entity_poly.type
_entity_poly.pdbx_seq_one_letter_code
_entity_poly.pdbx_strand_id
1 'polypeptide(L)'
;MSRRPRLASGAHASARALAALLLASSVGWGQFATVERARKIASGTPGFADTLSNDARFGVSVAPLGDFDGDGIRDLAVGAHRANIGGAERGAVWLLLMRADGTVREHHQISALSGNFVGPLDDHDRFGVSVCSLGDLDLDGTLDLAVGAYRDDDGGVDYGCVYVLFLAPDGTVKAEQKISQLAGGFSAELGLEDSFGWSVEALGDLDGDGLTDLAVGATRDDGLDPEPTRDFGALHVLFLNADGT
;
A
#
# COMPACT_ATOMS: atom_id res chain seq x y z
N MET A 1 48.90 -11.51 -79.36
CA MET A 1 48.16 -12.29 -78.34
C MET A 1 46.79 -11.62 -78.20
N SER A 2 45.64 -12.29 -78.36
CA SER A 2 45.03 -13.33 -77.50
C SER A 2 44.72 -12.77 -76.09
N ARG A 3 43.47 -12.70 -75.58
CA ARG A 3 42.15 -13.20 -76.03
C ARG A 3 40.99 -12.44 -75.34
N ARG A 4 39.89 -12.18 -76.08
CA ARG A 4 38.42 -12.15 -75.77
C ARG A 4 37.83 -11.68 -74.40
N PRO A 5 36.50 -11.40 -74.31
CA PRO A 5 35.88 -10.58 -73.24
C PRO A 5 34.70 -11.28 -72.48
N ARG A 6 33.88 -10.47 -71.75
CA ARG A 6 32.51 -10.66 -71.15
C ARG A 6 32.49 -10.54 -69.61
N LEU A 7 31.58 -9.72 -69.02
CA LEU A 7 30.21 -9.99 -68.51
C LEU A 7 30.17 -11.11 -67.44
N ALA A 8 29.51 -11.00 -66.28
CA ALA A 8 28.78 -9.89 -65.62
C ALA A 8 28.99 -10.02 -64.07
N SER A 9 28.12 -9.74 -63.09
CA SER A 9 26.71 -9.28 -62.97
C SER A 9 26.42 -8.90 -61.50
N GLY A 10 25.43 -8.03 -61.23
CA GLY A 10 25.00 -7.64 -59.86
C GLY A 10 24.95 -6.11 -59.69
N ALA A 11 23.87 -5.36 -59.93
CA ALA A 11 22.46 -5.45 -59.50
C ALA A 11 22.18 -4.73 -58.15
N HIS A 12 21.73 -3.46 -58.27
CA HIS A 12 20.79 -2.74 -57.39
C HIS A 12 21.18 -2.49 -55.90
N ALA A 13 20.69 -1.44 -55.24
CA ALA A 13 19.52 -0.59 -55.53
C ALA A 13 19.82 0.92 -55.67
N SER A 14 18.79 1.66 -56.12
CA SER A 14 18.82 3.07 -56.49
C SER A 14 18.56 4.03 -55.33
N ALA A 15 19.25 5.18 -55.33
CA ALA A 15 18.98 6.31 -54.45
C ALA A 15 18.01 7.34 -55.09
N ARG A 16 17.57 8.32 -54.27
CA ARG A 16 16.64 9.44 -54.55
C ARG A 16 15.16 8.97 -54.59
N ALA A 17 14.30 9.22 -53.61
CA ALA A 17 14.01 10.37 -52.73
C ALA A 17 13.06 11.42 -53.34
N LEU A 18 11.99 11.72 -52.60
CA LEU A 18 11.10 12.87 -52.72
C LEU A 18 10.51 13.15 -51.33
N ALA A 19 10.21 14.42 -51.03
CA ALA A 19 10.01 14.89 -49.66
C ALA A 19 8.53 15.13 -49.30
N ALA A 20 8.23 15.14 -48.00
CA ALA A 20 7.01 15.70 -47.43
C ALA A 20 7.39 16.69 -46.30
N LEU A 21 7.37 17.98 -46.62
CA LEU A 21 7.46 19.06 -45.62
C LEU A 21 6.03 19.44 -45.22
N LEU A 22 5.70 19.29 -43.94
CA LEU A 22 4.47 19.85 -43.36
C LEU A 22 4.83 20.64 -42.10
N LEU A 23 4.80 21.97 -42.24
CA LEU A 23 4.89 22.92 -41.14
C LEU A 23 3.46 23.31 -40.71
N ALA A 24 3.00 22.73 -39.61
CA ALA A 24 1.84 23.18 -38.84
C ALA A 24 2.18 22.97 -37.34
N SER A 25 2.64 23.98 -36.60
CA SER A 25 1.96 25.22 -36.19
C SER A 25 0.97 25.10 -35.01
N SER A 26 1.24 24.18 -34.08
CA SER A 26 0.87 24.36 -32.66
C SER A 26 1.80 23.57 -31.74
N VAL A 27 2.60 24.25 -30.92
CA VAL A 27 3.29 23.61 -29.78
C VAL A 27 2.28 23.51 -28.64
N GLY A 28 1.35 22.55 -28.77
CA GLY A 28 0.54 22.12 -27.64
C GLY A 28 1.45 21.44 -26.63
N TRP A 29 1.57 22.02 -25.43
CA TRP A 29 2.28 21.42 -24.30
C TRP A 29 1.43 20.29 -23.70
N GLY A 30 1.26 19.21 -24.47
CA GLY A 30 0.63 17.98 -24.03
C GLY A 30 1.53 17.22 -23.06
N GLN A 31 0.91 16.35 -22.25
CA GLN A 31 1.62 15.48 -21.31
C GLN A 31 2.36 14.37 -22.06
N PHE A 32 3.58 14.64 -22.53
CA PHE A 32 4.41 13.69 -23.29
C PHE A 32 5.03 12.56 -22.44
N ALA A 33 4.56 12.33 -21.21
CA ALA A 33 4.96 11.22 -20.36
C ALA A 33 4.04 10.01 -20.62
N THR A 34 4.56 9.00 -21.33
CA THR A 34 3.89 7.70 -21.52
C THR A 34 4.38 6.68 -20.51
N VAL A 35 3.50 5.82 -20.01
CA VAL A 35 3.89 4.64 -19.20
C VAL A 35 4.73 3.70 -20.08
N GLU A 36 6.00 3.49 -19.70
CA GLU A 36 6.94 2.63 -20.45
C GLU A 36 6.50 1.17 -20.46
N ARG A 37 6.04 0.67 -19.30
CA ARG A 37 5.62 -0.71 -19.09
C ARG A 37 4.65 -0.79 -17.93
N ALA A 38 3.68 -1.69 -18.02
CA ALA A 38 2.78 -2.03 -16.92
C ALA A 38 2.91 -3.51 -16.52
N ARG A 39 2.64 -3.78 -15.24
CA ARG A 39 2.42 -5.12 -14.68
C ARG A 39 1.10 -5.11 -13.92
N LYS A 40 0.45 -6.28 -13.83
CA LYS A 40 -0.73 -6.48 -12.99
C LYS A 40 -0.41 -7.58 -12.00
N ILE A 41 -0.53 -7.27 -10.72
CA ILE A 41 -0.54 -8.24 -9.63
C ILE A 41 -2.01 -8.43 -9.24
N ALA A 42 -2.43 -9.69 -9.14
CA ALA A 42 -3.76 -10.14 -8.73
C ALA A 42 -3.71 -11.65 -8.46
N SER A 43 -4.78 -12.19 -7.89
CA SER A 43 -4.93 -13.64 -7.68
C SER A 43 -4.56 -14.47 -8.92
N GLY A 44 -3.64 -15.43 -8.75
CA GLY A 44 -3.16 -16.31 -9.81
C GLY A 44 -2.24 -15.66 -10.87
N THR A 45 -1.72 -14.46 -10.63
CA THR A 45 -0.70 -13.84 -11.51
C THR A 45 0.71 -14.40 -11.22
N PRO A 46 1.66 -14.34 -12.18
CA PRO A 46 3.01 -14.84 -11.95
C PRO A 46 3.68 -14.19 -10.72
N GLY A 47 4.09 -15.02 -9.76
CA GLY A 47 4.63 -14.61 -8.47
C GLY A 47 3.59 -14.58 -7.35
N PHE A 48 2.34 -14.21 -7.62
CA PHE A 48 1.26 -14.11 -6.63
C PHE A 48 0.25 -15.26 -6.79
N ALA A 49 0.57 -16.40 -6.17
CA ALA A 49 -0.18 -17.65 -6.32
C ALA A 49 -1.52 -17.71 -5.56
N ASP A 50 -1.80 -16.75 -4.67
CA ASP A 50 -2.95 -16.80 -3.77
C ASP A 50 -4.29 -16.74 -4.50
N THR A 51 -5.26 -17.48 -3.96
CA THR A 51 -6.67 -17.40 -4.36
C THR A 51 -7.39 -16.40 -3.45
N LEU A 52 -7.56 -15.17 -3.94
CA LEU A 52 -8.26 -14.12 -3.20
C LEU A 52 -9.77 -14.43 -3.16
N SER A 53 -10.42 -14.12 -2.03
CA SER A 53 -11.87 -14.24 -1.90
C SER A 53 -12.60 -13.22 -2.78
N ASN A 54 -13.84 -13.52 -3.17
CA ASN A 54 -14.66 -12.58 -3.93
C ASN A 54 -14.92 -11.30 -3.13
N ASP A 55 -14.97 -10.17 -3.82
CA ASP A 55 -15.05 -8.81 -3.28
C ASP A 55 -13.90 -8.36 -2.35
N ALA A 56 -12.83 -9.13 -2.13
CA ALA A 56 -11.81 -8.88 -1.08
C ALA A 56 -11.11 -7.49 -1.07
N ARG A 57 -11.24 -6.69 -2.13
CA ARG A 57 -10.62 -5.35 -2.29
C ARG A 57 -9.10 -5.30 -2.14
N PHE A 58 -8.41 -6.37 -2.55
CA PHE A 58 -6.94 -6.37 -2.67
C PHE A 58 -6.46 -5.22 -3.57
N GLY A 59 -5.55 -4.40 -3.04
CA GLY A 59 -5.13 -3.15 -3.68
C GLY A 59 -6.03 -1.95 -3.37
N VAL A 60 -6.80 -1.99 -2.27
CA VAL A 60 -7.45 -0.78 -1.71
C VAL A 60 -6.42 0.22 -1.17
N SER A 61 -5.37 -0.31 -0.56
CA SER A 61 -4.26 0.41 0.06
C SER A 61 -2.94 -0.23 -0.37
N VAL A 62 -1.90 0.59 -0.53
CA VAL A 62 -0.55 0.16 -0.89
C VAL A 62 0.46 1.07 -0.18
N ALA A 63 1.43 0.48 0.52
CA ALA A 63 2.54 1.19 1.14
C ALA A 63 3.90 0.67 0.63
N PRO A 64 4.95 1.50 0.53
CA PRO A 64 6.31 1.03 0.31
C PRO A 64 6.88 0.36 1.56
N LEU A 65 7.60 -0.75 1.41
CA LEU A 65 8.31 -1.45 2.49
C LEU A 65 9.83 -1.19 2.50
N GLY A 66 10.32 -0.27 1.66
CA GLY A 66 11.75 -0.15 1.40
C GLY A 66 12.26 -1.33 0.57
N ASP A 67 13.48 -1.79 0.88
CA ASP A 67 14.13 -3.02 0.38
C ASP A 67 14.10 -3.98 1.57
N PHE A 68 13.00 -4.73 1.72
CA PHE A 68 12.63 -5.38 2.98
C PHE A 68 13.43 -6.66 3.21
N ASP A 69 13.72 -7.38 2.13
CA ASP A 69 14.50 -8.63 2.17
C ASP A 69 16.00 -8.46 1.83
N GLY A 70 16.40 -7.26 1.38
CA GLY A 70 17.79 -6.92 1.10
C GLY A 70 18.33 -7.41 -0.24
N ASP A 71 17.47 -7.84 -1.19
CA ASP A 71 17.91 -8.21 -2.56
C ASP A 71 18.19 -7.00 -3.48
N GLY A 72 17.90 -5.78 -3.04
CA GLY A 72 18.19 -4.54 -3.76
C GLY A 72 17.02 -4.00 -4.59
N ILE A 73 15.85 -4.65 -4.50
CA ILE A 73 14.58 -4.22 -5.09
C ILE A 73 13.74 -3.52 -4.02
N ARG A 74 12.63 -2.88 -4.41
CA ARG A 74 11.69 -2.29 -3.44
C ARG A 74 10.37 -3.03 -3.40
N ASP A 75 9.94 -3.28 -2.17
CA ASP A 75 8.83 -4.13 -1.80
C ASP A 75 7.60 -3.31 -1.38
N LEU A 76 6.45 -3.98 -1.29
CA LEU A 76 5.15 -3.31 -1.12
C LEU A 76 4.25 -4.05 -0.13
N ALA A 77 3.65 -3.34 0.83
CA ALA A 77 2.52 -3.85 1.59
C ALA A 77 1.22 -3.50 0.83
N VAL A 78 0.27 -4.45 0.77
CA VAL A 78 -1.00 -4.30 0.03
C VAL A 78 -2.16 -4.81 0.88
N GLY A 79 -3.12 -3.95 1.19
CA GLY A 79 -4.32 -4.31 1.94
C GLY A 79 -5.42 -4.92 1.07
N ALA A 80 -6.24 -5.80 1.68
CA ALA A 80 -7.47 -6.33 1.12
C ALA A 80 -8.57 -6.37 2.20
N HIS A 81 -9.14 -5.20 2.48
CA HIS A 81 -10.03 -5.00 3.64
C HIS A 81 -11.33 -5.82 3.66
N ARG A 82 -11.68 -6.57 2.60
CA ARG A 82 -12.83 -7.49 2.61
C ARG A 82 -12.43 -8.95 2.46
N ALA A 83 -11.16 -9.27 2.67
CA ALA A 83 -10.69 -10.64 2.65
C ALA A 83 -11.44 -11.46 3.70
N ASN A 84 -12.16 -12.49 3.25
CA ASN A 84 -12.86 -13.43 4.11
C ASN A 84 -11.86 -14.47 4.63
N ILE A 85 -11.05 -14.08 5.61
CA ILE A 85 -9.97 -14.85 6.23
C ILE A 85 -10.16 -14.72 7.75
N GLY A 86 -10.20 -15.85 8.47
CA GLY A 86 -10.65 -15.91 9.87
C GLY A 86 -12.18 -15.83 10.03
N GLY A 87 -12.85 -14.98 9.25
CA GLY A 87 -14.31 -14.84 9.21
C GLY A 87 -14.78 -13.93 8.07
N ALA A 88 -15.94 -13.27 8.20
CA ALA A 88 -16.50 -12.39 7.17
C ALA A 88 -15.86 -11.00 7.19
N GLU A 89 -15.39 -10.51 6.03
CA GLU A 89 -14.78 -9.18 5.83
C GLU A 89 -13.74 -8.72 6.88
N ARG A 90 -13.11 -9.62 7.64
CA ARG A 90 -12.11 -9.26 8.67
C ARG A 90 -10.94 -8.46 8.09
N GLY A 91 -10.56 -8.79 6.85
CA GLY A 91 -9.48 -8.16 6.13
C GLY A 91 -8.14 -8.88 6.29
N ALA A 92 -7.13 -8.39 5.58
CA ALA A 92 -5.77 -8.91 5.57
C ALA A 92 -4.83 -7.93 4.85
N VAL A 93 -3.53 -8.03 5.13
CA VAL A 93 -2.44 -7.34 4.42
C VAL A 93 -1.48 -8.37 3.85
N TRP A 94 -0.94 -8.12 2.66
CA TRP A 94 0.14 -8.90 2.07
C TRP A 94 1.39 -8.05 1.97
N LEU A 95 2.52 -8.55 2.47
CA LEU A 95 3.84 -8.06 2.09
C LEU A 95 4.21 -8.75 0.78
N LEU A 96 4.53 -7.98 -0.25
CA LEU A 96 4.94 -8.46 -1.56
C LEU A 96 6.42 -8.16 -1.73
N LEU A 97 7.24 -9.22 -1.71
CA LEU A 97 8.64 -9.15 -2.08
C LEU A 97 8.73 -9.15 -3.61
N MET A 98 9.47 -8.23 -4.19
CA MET A 98 9.30 -7.82 -5.59
C MET A 98 10.44 -8.28 -6.51
N ARG A 99 10.31 -7.96 -7.80
CA ARG A 99 11.38 -8.10 -8.80
C ARG A 99 11.53 -6.80 -9.57
N ALA A 100 12.74 -6.50 -10.06
CA ALA A 100 12.99 -5.38 -10.98
C ALA A 100 12.07 -5.37 -12.22
N ASP A 101 11.54 -6.54 -12.60
CA ASP A 101 10.60 -6.67 -13.71
C ASP A 101 9.13 -6.35 -13.33
N GLY A 102 8.84 -6.03 -12.07
CA GLY A 102 7.51 -5.67 -11.55
C GLY A 102 6.56 -6.86 -11.36
N THR A 103 7.07 -8.09 -11.34
CA THR A 103 6.36 -9.27 -10.81
C THR A 103 6.73 -9.52 -9.35
N VAL A 104 5.92 -10.31 -8.66
CA VAL A 104 6.19 -10.74 -7.28
C VAL A 104 7.27 -11.83 -7.28
N ARG A 105 8.23 -11.74 -6.34
CA ARG A 105 9.20 -12.79 -6.01
C ARG A 105 8.59 -13.82 -5.08
N GLU A 106 7.97 -13.33 -4.01
CA GLU A 106 7.51 -14.05 -2.83
C GLU A 106 6.51 -13.16 -2.07
N HIS A 107 5.63 -13.72 -1.23
CA HIS A 107 4.66 -12.93 -0.49
C HIS A 107 4.33 -13.52 0.88
N HIS A 108 4.08 -12.65 1.85
CA HIS A 108 3.75 -12.97 3.23
C HIS A 108 2.38 -12.39 3.54
N GLN A 109 1.52 -13.15 4.24
CA GLN A 109 0.16 -12.72 4.58
C GLN A 109 0.04 -12.46 6.09
N ILE A 110 -0.46 -11.28 6.44
CA ILE A 110 -0.81 -10.87 7.79
C ILE A 110 -2.34 -10.81 7.89
N SER A 111 -2.93 -11.61 8.78
CA SER A 111 -4.38 -11.69 9.00
C SER A 111 -4.68 -12.45 10.31
N ALA A 112 -5.96 -12.52 10.71
CA ALA A 112 -6.42 -13.32 11.84
C ALA A 112 -6.09 -14.84 11.79
N LEU A 113 -5.46 -15.35 10.72
CA LEU A 113 -4.99 -16.75 10.59
C LEU A 113 -3.51 -16.88 10.18
N SER A 114 -2.80 -15.79 9.88
CA SER A 114 -1.51 -15.82 9.17
C SER A 114 -0.58 -14.69 9.60
N GLY A 115 0.73 -14.93 9.51
CA GLY A 115 1.74 -13.88 9.74
C GLY A 115 2.04 -13.56 11.20
N ASN A 116 1.68 -14.45 12.14
CA ASN A 116 1.88 -14.32 13.59
C ASN A 116 1.16 -13.13 14.28
N PHE A 117 0.32 -12.38 13.56
CA PHE A 117 -0.56 -11.37 14.14
C PHE A 117 -1.59 -12.02 15.08
N VAL A 118 -1.68 -11.55 16.33
CA VAL A 118 -2.63 -12.07 17.34
C VAL A 118 -3.63 -11.02 17.85
N GLY A 119 -3.62 -9.83 17.26
CA GLY A 119 -4.62 -8.78 17.52
C GLY A 119 -6.06 -9.26 17.23
N PRO A 120 -7.05 -8.81 18.02
CA PRO A 120 -8.43 -9.22 17.82
C PRO A 120 -8.97 -8.62 16.52
N LEU A 121 -9.45 -9.47 15.61
CA LEU A 121 -10.26 -9.04 14.47
C LEU A 121 -11.54 -9.85 14.46
N ASP A 122 -12.68 -9.20 14.53
CA ASP A 122 -14.01 -9.77 14.40
C ASP A 122 -14.57 -9.63 12.96
N ASP A 123 -15.81 -10.03 12.76
CA ASP A 123 -16.44 -10.01 11.43
C ASP A 123 -16.86 -8.57 11.06
N HIS A 124 -16.33 -8.09 9.93
CA HIS A 124 -16.51 -6.75 9.34
C HIS A 124 -15.58 -5.61 9.81
N ASP A 125 -14.56 -5.84 10.65
CA ASP A 125 -13.57 -4.84 11.11
C ASP A 125 -12.78 -4.15 9.98
N ARG A 126 -12.62 -4.83 8.84
CA ARG A 126 -11.98 -4.34 7.61
C ARG A 126 -10.53 -3.89 7.78
N PHE A 127 -9.73 -4.73 8.46
CA PHE A 127 -8.27 -4.59 8.58
C PHE A 127 -7.59 -4.50 7.21
N GLY A 128 -6.71 -3.50 7.04
CA GLY A 128 -6.06 -3.20 5.77
C GLY A 128 -6.90 -2.33 4.83
N VAL A 129 -7.89 -1.57 5.34
CA VAL A 129 -8.51 -0.47 4.56
C VAL A 129 -7.45 0.54 4.12
N SER A 130 -6.50 0.78 5.02
CA SER A 130 -5.39 1.70 4.93
C SER A 130 -4.15 0.99 5.47
N VAL A 131 -2.99 1.31 4.89
CA VAL A 131 -1.68 0.80 5.29
C VAL A 131 -0.67 1.91 4.99
N CYS A 132 0.19 2.26 5.93
CA CYS A 132 1.39 3.08 5.69
C CYS A 132 2.60 2.48 6.44
N SER A 133 3.80 2.86 6.03
CA SER A 133 5.03 2.50 6.76
C SER A 133 5.38 3.57 7.77
N LEU A 134 5.87 3.15 8.94
CA LEU A 134 6.33 4.02 10.03
C LEU A 134 7.85 4.22 10.02
N GLY A 135 8.58 3.57 9.11
CA GLY A 135 10.02 3.35 9.25
C GLY A 135 10.31 2.22 10.25
N ASP A 136 11.48 2.26 10.88
CA ASP A 136 11.92 1.36 11.96
C ASP A 136 11.58 2.06 13.29
N LEU A 137 10.47 1.69 13.94
CA LEU A 137 9.91 2.42 15.07
C LEU A 137 10.43 1.89 16.42
N ASP A 138 10.64 0.57 16.55
CA ASP A 138 11.26 -0.02 17.75
C ASP A 138 12.80 -0.09 17.70
N LEU A 139 13.41 0.38 16.59
CA LEU A 139 14.86 0.51 16.37
C LEU A 139 15.61 -0.84 16.35
N ASP A 140 14.96 -1.93 15.90
CA ASP A 140 15.60 -3.25 15.70
C ASP A 140 16.24 -3.44 14.31
N GLY A 141 15.97 -2.54 13.36
CA GLY A 141 16.45 -2.59 11.99
C GLY A 141 15.45 -3.17 10.97
N THR A 142 14.25 -3.55 11.41
CA THR A 142 13.12 -3.94 10.55
C THR A 142 12.17 -2.76 10.35
N LEU A 143 11.38 -2.76 9.27
CA LEU A 143 10.43 -1.69 8.97
C LEU A 143 9.01 -2.08 9.39
N ASP A 144 8.35 -1.19 10.13
CA ASP A 144 7.04 -1.37 10.76
C ASP A 144 5.92 -0.69 9.97
N LEU A 145 4.67 -1.06 10.27
CA LEU A 145 3.47 -0.62 9.58
C LEU A 145 2.40 -0.08 10.55
N ALA A 146 1.65 0.94 10.12
CA ALA A 146 0.32 1.21 10.65
C ALA A 146 -0.74 0.67 9.69
N VAL A 147 -1.74 -0.02 10.22
CA VAL A 147 -2.82 -0.67 9.45
C VAL A 147 -4.17 -0.34 10.07
N GLY A 148 -5.05 0.32 9.31
CA GLY A 148 -6.38 0.68 9.79
C GLY A 148 -7.39 -0.46 9.71
N ALA A 149 -8.28 -0.53 10.70
CA ALA A 149 -9.49 -1.35 10.73
C ALA A 149 -10.68 -0.45 11.16
N TYR A 150 -11.26 0.27 10.19
CA TYR A 150 -12.21 1.35 10.45
C TYR A 150 -13.59 0.93 10.98
N ARG A 151 -13.78 -0.37 11.23
CA ARG A 151 -15.02 -0.96 11.74
C ARG A 151 -14.83 -1.79 12.99
N ASP A 152 -13.66 -1.69 13.60
CA ASP A 152 -13.38 -2.29 14.89
C ASP A 152 -14.28 -1.64 15.97
N ASP A 153 -15.04 -2.45 16.70
CA ASP A 153 -16.08 -2.02 17.65
C ASP A 153 -15.54 -1.67 19.07
N ASP A 154 -14.22 -1.52 19.24
CA ASP A 154 -13.52 -1.37 20.52
C ASP A 154 -13.68 0.04 21.15
N GLY A 155 -14.87 0.25 21.71
CA GLY A 155 -15.35 1.48 22.35
C GLY A 155 -16.83 1.69 22.07
N GLY A 156 -17.24 1.37 20.85
CA GLY A 156 -18.61 1.45 20.34
C GLY A 156 -18.66 1.10 18.85
N VAL A 157 -19.87 1.09 18.28
CA VAL A 157 -20.12 0.51 16.94
C VAL A 157 -19.45 1.32 15.82
N ASP A 158 -18.70 0.63 14.94
CA ASP A 158 -17.93 1.22 13.82
C ASP A 158 -17.02 2.41 14.28
N TYR A 159 -16.55 2.42 15.55
CA TYR A 159 -15.63 3.45 16.06
C TYR A 159 -14.30 3.44 15.28
N GLY A 160 -13.76 2.23 15.06
CA GLY A 160 -12.55 1.99 14.30
C GLY A 160 -11.26 2.05 15.11
N CYS A 161 -10.20 1.46 14.58
CA CYS A 161 -8.87 1.43 15.19
C CYS A 161 -7.74 1.47 14.17
N VAL A 162 -6.51 1.64 14.68
CA VAL A 162 -5.26 1.38 13.95
C VAL A 162 -4.43 0.35 14.70
N TYR A 163 -3.88 -0.62 13.99
CA TYR A 163 -2.85 -1.53 14.51
C TYR A 163 -1.48 -1.04 14.05
N VAL A 164 -0.60 -0.70 14.99
CA VAL A 164 0.84 -0.66 14.77
C VAL A 164 1.34 -2.10 14.77
N LEU A 165 1.97 -2.51 13.67
CA LEU A 165 2.50 -3.85 13.46
C LEU A 165 4.01 -3.76 13.41
N PHE A 166 4.64 -4.27 14.46
CA PHE A 166 6.08 -4.42 14.50
C PHE A 166 6.46 -5.68 13.72
N LEU A 167 7.33 -5.56 12.72
CA LEU A 167 7.65 -6.67 11.81
C LEU A 167 8.97 -7.36 12.16
N ALA A 168 9.06 -8.64 11.85
CA ALA A 168 10.30 -9.42 11.83
C ALA A 168 10.85 -9.52 10.39
N PRO A 169 12.17 -9.71 10.20
CA PRO A 169 12.78 -9.85 8.86
C PRO A 169 12.32 -11.05 8.01
N ASP A 170 11.46 -11.93 8.54
CA ASP A 170 10.80 -13.01 7.79
C ASP A 170 9.37 -12.66 7.32
N GLY A 171 8.97 -11.39 7.48
CA GLY A 171 7.65 -10.89 7.08
C GLY A 171 6.50 -11.27 8.03
N THR A 172 6.80 -11.79 9.22
CA THR A 172 5.81 -12.00 10.29
C THR A 172 5.76 -10.81 11.26
N VAL A 173 4.68 -10.71 12.03
CA VAL A 173 4.52 -9.72 13.12
C VAL A 173 5.24 -10.24 14.37
N LYS A 174 6.21 -9.47 14.89
CA LYS A 174 6.92 -9.78 16.16
C LYS A 174 6.13 -9.30 17.38
N ALA A 175 5.39 -8.20 17.25
CA ALA A 175 4.46 -7.65 18.23
C ALA A 175 3.44 -6.73 17.53
N GLU A 176 2.27 -6.51 18.13
CA GLU A 176 1.34 -5.48 17.67
C GLU A 176 0.83 -4.60 18.83
N GLN A 177 0.56 -3.33 18.53
CA GLN A 177 -0.10 -2.40 19.44
C GLN A 177 -1.36 -1.84 18.76
N LYS A 178 -2.50 -1.96 19.45
CA LYS A 178 -3.79 -1.40 18.99
C LYS A 178 -3.97 0.00 19.53
N ILE A 179 -4.35 0.94 18.68
CA ILE A 179 -4.78 2.29 19.02
C ILE A 179 -6.28 2.39 18.69
N SER A 180 -7.11 2.53 19.72
CA SER A 180 -8.58 2.57 19.66
C SER A 180 -9.11 3.45 20.79
N GLN A 181 -10.42 3.63 20.92
CA GLN A 181 -10.98 4.37 22.05
C GLN A 181 -10.61 3.78 23.43
N LEU A 182 -10.29 2.48 23.50
CA LEU A 182 -9.98 1.76 24.74
C LEU A 182 -8.54 1.23 24.85
N ALA A 183 -7.71 1.39 23.82
CA ALA A 183 -6.35 0.85 23.76
C ALA A 183 -5.32 1.84 23.16
N GLY A 184 -4.04 1.62 23.49
CA GLY A 184 -2.93 2.35 22.87
C GLY A 184 -2.84 3.83 23.23
N GLY A 185 -3.17 4.20 24.47
CA GLY A 185 -2.98 5.58 24.98
C GLY A 185 -3.88 6.66 24.37
N PHE A 186 -4.72 6.33 23.38
CA PHE A 186 -5.57 7.29 22.67
C PHE A 186 -6.45 8.08 23.64
N SER A 187 -6.38 9.41 23.53
CA SER A 187 -6.95 10.34 24.52
C SER A 187 -7.95 11.34 23.92
N ALA A 188 -8.27 11.22 22.64
CA ALA A 188 -9.45 11.83 22.06
C ALA A 188 -10.70 10.95 22.29
N GLU A 189 -11.87 11.54 22.10
CA GLU A 189 -13.14 10.83 22.09
C GLU A 189 -13.50 10.46 20.63
N LEU A 190 -14.10 9.30 20.42
CA LEU A 190 -14.70 8.85 19.16
C LEU A 190 -16.21 8.66 19.36
N GLY A 191 -16.97 9.01 18.33
CA GLY A 191 -18.41 8.84 18.20
C GLY A 191 -18.84 7.60 17.42
N LEU A 192 -20.16 7.47 17.24
CA LEU A 192 -20.82 6.35 16.58
C LEU A 192 -20.60 6.38 15.06
N GLU A 193 -20.09 5.27 14.50
CA GLU A 193 -19.69 5.12 13.10
C GLU A 193 -18.49 5.97 12.63
N ASP A 194 -17.80 6.72 13.50
CA ASP A 194 -16.69 7.66 13.19
C ASP A 194 -15.63 7.14 12.20
N SER A 195 -15.39 5.84 12.20
CA SER A 195 -14.50 5.15 11.26
C SER A 195 -13.04 5.59 11.36
N PHE A 196 -12.51 5.72 12.58
CA PHE A 196 -11.10 5.98 12.84
C PHE A 196 -10.21 4.89 12.19
N GLY A 197 -9.13 5.30 11.54
CA GLY A 197 -8.27 4.39 10.77
C GLY A 197 -8.69 4.21 9.31
N TRP A 198 -9.74 4.87 8.81
CA TRP A 198 -10.13 4.83 7.39
C TRP A 198 -8.95 5.20 6.45
N SER A 199 -8.10 6.14 6.88
CA SER A 199 -6.83 6.47 6.24
C SER A 199 -5.74 6.65 7.29
N VAL A 200 -4.53 6.15 7.01
CA VAL A 200 -3.33 6.35 7.82
C VAL A 200 -2.19 6.82 6.92
N GLU A 201 -1.36 7.75 7.38
CA GLU A 201 -0.17 8.23 6.67
C GLU A 201 0.88 8.70 7.69
N ALA A 202 2.14 8.27 7.53
CA ALA A 202 3.24 8.70 8.38
C ALA A 202 3.65 10.14 8.06
N LEU A 203 3.78 10.97 9.10
CA LEU A 203 4.21 12.36 9.01
C LEU A 203 5.74 12.51 9.10
N GLY A 204 6.41 11.49 9.66
CA GLY A 204 7.78 11.60 10.17
C GLY A 204 7.80 12.29 11.54
N ASP A 205 9.00 12.57 12.04
CA ASP A 205 9.25 13.32 13.27
C ASP A 205 8.69 14.76 13.16
N LEU A 206 7.55 15.04 13.82
CA LEU A 206 6.85 16.33 13.77
C LEU A 206 7.12 17.19 15.01
N ASP A 207 7.35 16.60 16.18
CA ASP A 207 7.61 17.33 17.43
C ASP A 207 9.11 17.44 17.81
N GLY A 208 9.97 16.56 17.28
CA GLY A 208 11.42 16.56 17.45
C GLY A 208 11.97 15.52 18.44
N ASP A 209 11.20 14.51 18.84
CA ASP A 209 11.68 13.43 19.72
C ASP A 209 12.57 12.38 19.01
N GLY A 210 12.41 12.23 17.69
CA GLY A 210 13.17 11.33 16.82
C GLY A 210 12.43 10.06 16.34
N LEU A 211 11.14 9.90 16.66
CA LEU A 211 10.27 8.82 16.18
C LEU A 211 9.39 9.29 14.99
N THR A 212 8.49 8.44 14.50
CA THR A 212 7.60 8.76 13.37
C THR A 212 6.18 9.02 13.85
N ASP A 213 5.70 10.24 13.69
CA ASP A 213 4.32 10.61 14.03
C ASP A 213 3.33 10.17 12.93
N LEU A 214 2.06 9.98 13.32
CA LEU A 214 1.03 9.38 12.47
C LEU A 214 -0.19 10.29 12.30
N ALA A 215 -0.61 10.49 11.06
CA ALA A 215 -1.91 11.06 10.73
C ALA A 215 -2.96 9.95 10.54
N VAL A 216 -4.06 10.03 11.27
CA VAL A 216 -5.18 9.07 11.17
C VAL A 216 -6.49 9.81 10.89
N GLY A 217 -7.20 9.38 9.84
CA GLY A 217 -8.52 9.92 9.49
C GLY A 217 -9.66 9.12 10.12
N ALA A 218 -10.60 9.83 10.74
CA ALA A 218 -11.92 9.32 11.13
C ALA A 218 -12.96 9.99 10.23
N THR A 219 -13.35 9.32 9.13
CA THR A 219 -14.07 9.99 8.03
C THR A 219 -15.52 10.39 8.33
N ARG A 220 -16.06 10.04 9.50
CA ARG A 220 -17.47 10.23 9.88
C ARG A 220 -17.67 10.91 11.25
N ASP A 221 -16.59 11.19 11.95
CA ASP A 221 -16.52 12.01 13.17
C ASP A 221 -17.37 13.30 13.06
N ASP A 222 -18.12 13.62 14.12
CA ASP A 222 -19.04 14.78 14.20
C ASP A 222 -18.38 16.08 14.72
N GLY A 223 -17.08 16.02 15.00
CA GLY A 223 -16.19 17.12 15.31
C GLY A 223 -16.40 17.67 16.71
N LEU A 224 -16.95 18.88 16.80
CA LEU A 224 -17.23 19.58 18.05
C LEU A 224 -18.70 20.03 18.12
N ASP A 225 -19.57 19.42 17.30
CA ASP A 225 -21.00 19.73 17.21
C ASP A 225 -21.80 18.58 17.86
N PRO A 226 -22.33 18.74 19.08
CA PRO A 226 -22.90 17.64 19.88
C PRO A 226 -24.29 17.15 19.39
N GLU A 227 -24.57 17.28 18.09
CA GLU A 227 -25.81 16.92 17.41
C GLU A 227 -25.51 15.78 16.41
N PRO A 228 -25.68 14.50 16.81
CA PRO A 228 -25.04 13.32 16.18
C PRO A 228 -25.70 12.92 14.85
N THR A 229 -25.58 13.80 13.86
CA THR A 229 -26.24 13.72 12.54
C THR A 229 -25.40 14.34 11.43
N ARG A 230 -24.11 14.58 11.69
CA ARG A 230 -23.22 15.41 10.86
C ARG A 230 -21.81 14.84 10.77
N ASP A 231 -21.66 13.81 9.93
CA ASP A 231 -20.39 13.30 9.44
C ASP A 231 -19.56 14.43 8.79
N PHE A 232 -18.76 15.15 9.57
CA PHE A 232 -17.82 16.18 9.07
C PHE A 232 -16.46 15.55 8.74
N GLY A 233 -16.06 14.58 9.54
CA GLY A 233 -14.80 13.87 9.48
C GLY A 233 -13.64 14.64 10.13
N ALA A 234 -12.81 13.91 10.89
CA ALA A 234 -11.64 14.43 11.57
C ALA A 234 -10.32 13.85 11.04
N LEU A 235 -9.25 14.54 11.40
CA LEU A 235 -7.87 14.09 11.29
C LEU A 235 -7.23 14.19 12.66
N HIS A 236 -6.85 13.06 13.22
CA HIS A 236 -6.08 12.97 14.46
C HIS A 236 -4.59 12.92 14.09
N VAL A 237 -3.76 13.65 14.84
CA VAL A 237 -2.30 13.54 14.79
C VAL A 237 -1.87 12.86 16.08
N LEU A 238 -1.21 11.72 15.93
CA LEU A 238 -0.73 10.88 17.01
C LEU A 238 0.79 11.03 17.06
N PHE A 239 1.30 11.38 18.24
CA PHE A 239 2.74 11.44 18.49
C PHE A 239 3.15 10.08 19.06
N LEU A 240 3.86 9.26 18.28
CA LEU A 240 4.02 7.83 18.56
C LEU A 240 5.25 7.53 19.41
N ASN A 241 5.03 6.76 20.47
CA ASN A 241 6.10 6.15 21.27
C ASN A 241 6.68 4.93 20.54
N ALA A 242 7.91 4.52 20.90
CA ALA A 242 8.58 3.36 20.32
C ALA A 242 7.92 2.00 20.61
N ASP A 243 6.87 1.96 21.46
CA ASP A 243 6.00 0.80 21.68
C ASP A 243 4.68 0.86 20.88
N GLY A 244 4.50 1.90 20.05
CA GLY A 244 3.36 2.06 19.15
C GLY A 244 2.11 2.66 19.82
N THR A 245 2.29 3.34 20.96
CA THR A 245 1.24 4.10 21.67
C THR A 245 1.30 5.59 21.43
#